data_AF-A0A660Y9K5-F1
#
_entry.id   AF-A0A660Y9K5-F1
#
_cell.length_a   1.000
_cell.length_b   1.000
_cell.length_c   1.000
_cell.angle_alpha   90.00
_cell.angle_beta   90.00
_cell.angle_gamma   90.00
#
_symmetry.space_group_name_H-M   'P 1'
#
loop_
_entity.id
_entity.type
_entity.pdbx_description
1 polymer ?
#
loop_
_entity_poly.entity_id
_entity_poly.type
_entity_poly.pdbx_seq_one_letter_code
_entity_poly.pdbx_strand_id
1 'polypeptide(L)'
;MRTEKGLTEGLSALADLKAGGIHADEKGWAFALETINMYDVAEMVMRAACMRDESRGPHLYFAHADDDHPVPRNDERWQRTIVLRKGRDGMIPEARTPVRPEEGM
;
A
#
# COMPACT_ATOMS: atom_id res chain seq x y z
N MET A 1 -3.01 -3.61 -12.47
CA MET A 1 -4.43 -3.41 -12.10
C MET A 1 -4.58 -3.72 -10.62
N ARG A 2 -5.35 -2.94 -9.83
CA ARG A 2 -5.64 -3.27 -8.42
C ARG A 2 -7.10 -3.66 -8.29
N THR A 3 -7.36 -4.79 -7.65
CA THR A 3 -8.69 -5.25 -7.23
C THR A 3 -8.61 -5.65 -5.77
N GLU A 4 -9.74 -5.68 -5.06
CA GLU A 4 -9.77 -6.15 -3.66
C GLU A 4 -9.14 -7.54 -3.51
N LYS A 5 -9.51 -8.48 -4.39
CA LYS A 5 -8.97 -9.83 -4.42
C LYS A 5 -7.45 -9.83 -4.60
N GLY A 6 -6.94 -9.17 -5.65
CA GLY A 6 -5.51 -9.19 -5.95
C GLY A 6 -4.66 -8.49 -4.88
N LEU A 7 -5.19 -7.44 -4.25
CA LEU A 7 -4.51 -6.78 -3.14
C LEU A 7 -4.49 -7.66 -1.88
N THR A 8 -5.58 -8.35 -1.57
CA THR A 8 -5.67 -9.27 -0.42
C THR A 8 -4.75 -10.48 -0.61
N GLU A 9 -4.73 -11.06 -1.81
CA GLU A 9 -3.81 -12.14 -2.17
C GLU A 9 -2.35 -11.69 -2.06
N GLY A 10 -2.02 -10.50 -2.56
CA GLY A 10 -0.67 -9.96 -2.45
C GLY A 10 -0.26 -9.65 -1.00
N LEU A 11 -1.18 -9.20 -0.14
CA LEU A 11 -0.91 -9.04 1.30
C LEU A 11 -0.67 -10.38 1.98
N SER A 12 -1.40 -11.43 1.60
CA SER A 12 -1.17 -12.79 2.07
C SER A 12 0.22 -13.29 1.67
N ALA A 13 0.59 -13.12 0.40
CA ALA A 13 1.91 -13.52 -0.08
C ALA A 13 3.06 -12.77 0.65
N LEU A 14 2.88 -11.48 0.95
CA LEU A 14 3.83 -10.74 1.80
C LEU A 14 3.90 -11.33 3.21
N ALA A 15 2.76 -11.65 3.83
CA ALA A 15 2.75 -12.28 5.15
C ALA A 15 3.51 -13.62 5.16
N ASP A 16 3.35 -14.43 4.11
CA ASP A 16 4.06 -15.70 3.97
C ASP A 16 5.58 -15.49 3.82
N LEU A 17 6.01 -14.50 3.03
CA LEU A 17 7.42 -14.13 2.91
C LEU A 17 8.01 -13.67 4.26
N LYS A 18 7.25 -12.89 5.03
CA LYS A 18 7.67 -12.45 6.37
C LYS A 18 7.80 -13.62 7.33
N ALA A 19 6.86 -14.57 7.28
CA ALA A 19 6.89 -15.76 8.11
C ALA A 19 8.07 -16.69 7.78
N GLY A 20 8.46 -16.76 6.50
CA GLY A 20 9.64 -17.50 6.05
C GLY A 20 10.97 -16.90 6.51
N GLY A 21 10.98 -15.62 6.89
CA GLY A 21 12.19 -14.90 7.31
C GLY A 21 13.05 -14.45 6.14
N ILE A 22 13.71 -13.30 6.30
CA ILE A 22 14.67 -12.76 5.33
C ILE A 22 16.07 -12.93 5.93
N HIS A 23 16.94 -13.65 5.20
CA HIS A 23 18.28 -14.02 5.65
C HIS A 23 19.32 -13.70 4.58
N ALA A 24 20.57 -13.52 5.01
CA ALA A 24 21.69 -13.36 4.09
C ALA A 24 21.99 -14.68 3.37
N ASP A 25 22.15 -14.60 2.06
CA ASP A 25 22.54 -15.68 1.15
C ASP A 25 23.90 -15.35 0.51
N GLU A 26 24.22 -15.95 -0.63
CA GLU A 26 25.44 -15.67 -1.40
C GLU A 26 25.61 -14.19 -1.82
N LYS A 27 24.54 -13.38 -1.78
CA LYS A 27 24.56 -11.94 -2.07
C LYS A 27 24.96 -11.10 -0.86
N GLY A 28 25.04 -11.72 0.32
CA GLY A 28 25.56 -11.11 1.54
C GLY A 28 24.58 -10.22 2.31
N TRP A 29 25.08 -9.66 3.41
CA TRP A 29 24.28 -8.95 4.40
C TRP A 29 23.61 -7.68 3.91
N ALA A 30 24.28 -6.93 3.02
CA ALA A 30 23.72 -5.70 2.46
C ALA A 30 22.41 -5.99 1.70
N PHE A 31 22.43 -7.02 0.84
CA PHE A 31 21.26 -7.42 0.07
C PHE A 31 20.09 -7.89 0.96
N ALA A 32 20.39 -8.64 2.03
CA ALA A 32 19.38 -9.06 2.99
C ALA A 32 18.74 -7.85 3.72
N LEU A 33 19.54 -6.87 4.14
CA LEU A 33 19.05 -5.66 4.78
C LEU A 33 18.21 -4.80 3.84
N GLU A 34 18.63 -4.65 2.59
CA GLU A 34 17.85 -3.98 1.55
C GLU A 34 16.51 -4.69 1.32
N THR A 35 16.51 -6.02 1.32
CA THR A 35 15.29 -6.83 1.16
C THR A 35 14.33 -6.64 2.34
N ILE A 36 14.84 -6.53 3.58
CA ILE A 36 14.04 -6.20 4.77
C ILE A 36 13.38 -4.82 4.61
N ASN A 37 14.11 -3.82 4.13
CA ASN A 37 13.56 -2.49 3.90
C ASN A 37 12.51 -2.48 2.77
N MET A 38 12.78 -3.21 1.69
CA MET A 38 11.84 -3.36 0.57
C MET A 38 10.55 -4.04 1.00
N TYR A 39 10.62 -5.02 1.90
CA TYR A 39 9.45 -5.65 2.49
C TYR A 39 8.55 -4.62 3.20
N ASP A 40 9.13 -3.79 4.07
CA ASP A 40 8.38 -2.77 4.80
C ASP A 40 7.65 -1.80 3.83
N VAL A 41 8.34 -1.35 2.79
CA VAL A 41 7.76 -0.46 1.77
C VAL A 41 6.67 -1.16 0.95
N ALA A 42 6.86 -2.44 0.61
CA ALA A 42 5.85 -3.23 -0.09
C ALA A 42 4.57 -3.37 0.75
N GLU A 43 4.69 -3.68 2.05
CA GLU A 43 3.56 -3.76 2.97
C GLU A 43 2.83 -2.40 3.09
N MET A 44 3.59 -1.31 3.21
CA MET A 44 3.06 0.06 3.23
C MET A 44 2.19 0.37 2.00
N VAL A 45 2.72 0.14 0.80
CA VAL A 45 2.04 0.42 -0.47
C VAL A 45 0.78 -0.44 -0.61
N MET A 46 0.88 -1.75 -0.34
CA MET A 46 -0.23 -2.68 -0.50
C MET A 46 -1.38 -2.38 0.45
N ARG A 47 -1.09 -2.05 1.73
CA ARG A 47 -2.14 -1.68 2.69
C ARG A 47 -2.81 -0.36 2.35
N ALA A 48 -2.04 0.64 1.88
CA ALA A 48 -2.62 1.91 1.43
C ALA A 48 -3.52 1.71 0.20
N ALA A 49 -3.08 0.87 -0.76
CA ALA A 49 -3.88 0.52 -1.93
C ALA A 49 -5.16 -0.26 -1.56
N CYS A 50 -5.08 -1.15 -0.58
CA CYS A 50 -6.23 -1.92 -0.08
C CYS A 50 -7.26 -1.04 0.63
N MET A 51 -6.79 0.00 1.33
CA MET A 51 -7.67 0.98 1.95
C MET A 51 -8.36 1.87 0.92
N ARG A 52 -7.68 2.27 -0.17
CA ARG A 52 -8.20 3.24 -1.16
C ARG A 52 -8.99 2.57 -2.29
N ASP A 53 -10.31 2.53 -2.15
CA ASP A 53 -11.28 1.98 -3.11
C ASP A 53 -11.81 3.01 -4.13
N GLU A 54 -10.92 3.85 -4.67
CA GLU A 54 -11.20 4.73 -5.80
C GLU A 54 -10.02 4.75 -6.76
N SER A 55 -10.17 5.40 -7.92
CA SER A 55 -9.04 5.72 -8.78
C SER A 55 -8.69 7.20 -8.77
N ARG A 56 -7.40 7.49 -8.56
CA ARG A 56 -6.86 8.86 -8.54
C ARG A 56 -5.39 8.88 -8.96
N GLY A 57 -5.10 9.62 -10.02
CA GLY A 57 -3.75 9.70 -10.57
C GLY A 57 -3.24 8.30 -10.98
N PRO A 58 -2.04 7.88 -10.52
CA PRO A 58 -1.47 6.58 -10.89
C PRO A 58 -2.08 5.37 -10.14
N HIS A 59 -2.88 5.62 -9.08
CA HIS A 59 -3.62 4.56 -8.39
C HIS A 59 -4.91 4.27 -9.15
N LEU A 60 -4.91 3.19 -9.92
CA LEU A 60 -6.09 2.66 -10.64
C LEU A 60 -6.61 1.42 -9.92
N TYR A 61 -7.82 1.53 -9.37
CA TYR A 61 -8.56 0.49 -8.67
C TYR A 61 -9.78 0.06 -9.50
N PHE A 62 -10.06 -1.23 -9.53
CA PHE A 62 -11.12 -1.86 -10.32
C PHE A 62 -11.98 -2.72 -9.39
N ALA A 63 -13.30 -2.76 -9.62
CA ALA A 63 -14.19 -3.58 -8.82
C ALA A 63 -13.95 -5.07 -9.13
N HIS A 64 -13.75 -5.39 -10.41
CA HIS A 64 -13.42 -6.71 -10.91
C HIS A 64 -12.21 -6.67 -11.86
N ALA A 65 -11.57 -7.81 -12.05
CA ALA A 65 -10.37 -7.91 -12.88
C ALA A 65 -10.65 -7.74 -14.38
N ASP A 66 -11.89 -8.01 -14.81
CA ASP A 66 -12.33 -7.97 -16.20
C ASP A 66 -13.05 -6.65 -16.54
N ASP A 67 -13.06 -5.68 -15.61
CA ASP A 67 -13.66 -4.37 -15.85
C ASP A 67 -12.81 -3.55 -16.83
N ASP A 68 -13.45 -3.02 -17.89
CA ASP A 68 -12.79 -2.15 -18.88
C ASP A 68 -12.44 -0.75 -18.33
N HIS A 69 -13.09 -0.37 -17.22
CA HIS A 69 -12.93 0.95 -16.62
C HIS A 69 -12.70 0.85 -15.11
N PRO A 70 -11.79 1.66 -14.57
CA PRO A 70 -11.53 1.67 -13.14
C PRO A 70 -12.66 2.36 -12.36
N VAL A 71 -12.77 2.04 -11.07
CA VAL A 71 -13.70 2.71 -10.14
C VAL A 71 -13.38 4.21 -10.14
N PRO A 72 -14.37 5.09 -10.34
CA PRO A 72 -14.13 6.52 -10.46
C PRO A 72 -13.66 7.15 -9.15
N ARG A 73 -13.17 8.37 -9.27
CA ARG A 73 -12.80 9.23 -8.14
C ARG A 73 -14.00 9.49 -7.24
N ASN A 74 -13.83 9.36 -5.93
CA ASN A 74 -14.80 9.69 -4.88
C ASN A 74 -14.20 10.74 -3.94
N ASP A 75 -14.44 12.01 -4.24
CA ASP A 75 -13.89 13.12 -3.47
C ASP A 75 -14.47 13.24 -2.05
N GLU A 76 -15.75 12.88 -1.87
CA GLU A 76 -16.42 12.93 -0.56
C GLU A 76 -15.72 12.03 0.46
N ARG A 77 -15.25 10.86 0.02
CA ARG A 77 -14.54 9.90 0.87
C ARG A 77 -13.03 10.12 0.88
N TRP A 78 -12.42 10.42 -0.26
CA TRP A 78 -10.98 10.24 -0.49
C TRP A 78 -10.18 11.51 -0.81
N GLN A 79 -10.73 12.71 -0.66
CA GLN A 79 -9.91 13.92 -0.52
C GLN A 79 -9.14 13.94 0.82
N ARG A 80 -8.39 12.86 1.06
CA ARG A 80 -7.66 12.51 2.26
C ARG A 80 -6.32 11.93 1.89
N THR A 81 -5.33 12.21 2.72
CA THR A 81 -4.02 11.57 2.67
C THR A 81 -4.06 10.30 3.49
N ILE A 82 -3.54 9.19 2.95
CA ILE A 82 -3.34 7.97 3.74
C ILE A 82 -1.95 8.08 4.38
N VAL A 83 -1.93 8.18 5.70
CA VAL A 83 -0.71 8.19 6.51
C VAL A 83 -0.48 6.78 7.03
N LEU A 84 0.77 6.32 6.95
CA LEU A 84 1.16 4.98 7.37
C LEU A 84 2.03 5.07 8.63
N ARG A 85 1.75 4.20 9.60
CA ARG A 85 2.56 4.05 10.81
C ARG A 85 2.98 2.59 10.97
N LYS A 86 4.26 2.36 11.27
CA LYS A 86 4.73 1.04 11.71
C LYS A 86 4.32 0.81 13.17
N GLY A 87 3.40 -0.11 13.39
CA GLY A 87 3.01 -0.61 14.71
C GLY A 87 3.81 -1.84 15.13
N ARG A 88 3.50 -2.39 16.29
CA ARG A 88 4.11 -3.63 16.79
C ARG A 88 3.83 -4.82 15.87
N ASP A 89 2.61 -4.88 15.34
CA ASP A 89 2.10 -6.03 14.58
C ASP A 89 2.11 -5.79 13.06
N GLY A 90 2.63 -4.65 12.58
CA GLY A 90 2.72 -4.34 11.16
C GLY A 90 2.37 -2.90 10.80
N MET A 91 2.19 -2.65 9.50
CA MET A 91 1.86 -1.33 8.98
C MET A 91 0.37 -1.00 9.18
N ILE A 92 0.09 0.19 9.71
CA ILE A 92 -1.26 0.65 10.03
C ILE A 92 -1.54 1.90 9.17
N PRO A 93 -2.40 1.79 8.13
CA PRO A 93 -2.85 2.93 7.35
C PRO A 93 -3.96 3.70 8.08
N GLU A 94 -3.98 5.02 7.90
CA GLU A 94 -4.99 5.92 8.44
C GLU A 94 -5.31 7.03 7.44
N ALA A 95 -6.58 7.23 7.11
CA ALA A 95 -7.00 8.35 6.27
C ALA A 95 -7.10 9.64 7.10
N ARG A 96 -6.36 10.68 6.72
CA ARG A 96 -6.33 11.98 7.39
C ARG A 96 -6.70 13.11 6.44
N THR A 97 -7.32 14.15 6.99
CA THR A 97 -7.54 15.41 6.26
C THR A 97 -6.19 16.01 5.88
N PRO A 98 -5.97 16.41 4.61
CA PRO A 98 -4.71 17.00 4.19
C PRO A 98 -4.46 18.32 4.94
N VAL A 99 -3.22 18.55 5.36
CA VAL A 99 -2.80 19.87 5.84
C VAL A 99 -2.71 20.78 4.63
N ARG A 100 -3.56 21.80 4.58
CA ARG A 100 -3.53 22.82 3.54
C ARG A 100 -2.68 23.99 4.04
N PRO A 101 -1.83 24.60 3.20
CA PRO A 101 -1.23 25.89 3.52
C PRO A 101 -2.32 26.90 3.85
N GLU A 102 -2.05 27.85 4.74
CA GLU A 102 -2.94 28.99 4.93
C GLU A 102 -3.04 29.76 3.60
N GLU A 103 -4.26 30.16 3.22
CA GLU A 103 -4.47 30.96 2.01
C GLU A 103 -3.77 32.31 2.18
N GLY A 104 -2.66 32.53 1.46
CA GLY A 104 -1.98 33.83 1.43
C GLY A 104 -0.46 33.84 1.53
N MET A 105 0.23 32.71 1.35
CA MET A 105 1.71 32.67 1.25
C MET A 105 2.18 32.40 -0.18
#